data_AF-A0A497QYH1-F1
#
_entry.id   AF-A0A497QYH1-F1
#
_cell.length_a   1.000
_cell.length_b   1.000
_cell.length_c   1.000
_cell.angle_alpha   90.00
_cell.angle_beta   90.00
_cell.angle_gamma   90.00
#
_symmetry.space_group_name_H-M   'P 1'
#
loop_
_entity.id
_entity.type
_entity.pdbx_description
1 polymer ?
#
loop_
_entity_poly.entity_id
_entity_poly.type
_entity_poly.pdbx_seq_one_letter_code
_entity_poly.pdbx_strand_id
1 'polypeptide(L)'
;MYASTLRFFREVFAIYAVQTWDDDELQQGILDNVREMYERFNETRKLIPKDRIIDIKYEDFIKDPLTQLKRIYTELDIDGFDEAKDAFVRYIKSQETYKPNVHEISDDIIRKVNEHWDFIREQHGYERLEPKNK
;
A
#
# COMPACT_ATOMS: atom_id res chain seq x y z
N MET A 1 -5.30 -0.28 -1.98
CA MET A 1 -4.68 1.05 -2.19
C MET A 1 -5.68 2.08 -2.75
N TYR A 2 -6.24 1.87 -3.95
CA TYR A 2 -7.15 2.84 -4.60
C TYR A 2 -8.33 3.28 -3.72
N ALA A 3 -9.14 2.33 -3.23
CA ALA A 3 -10.34 2.62 -2.44
C ALA A 3 -10.04 3.40 -1.14
N SER A 4 -8.90 3.12 -0.51
CA SER A 4 -8.45 3.86 0.69
C SER A 4 -8.07 5.31 0.34
N THR A 5 -7.32 5.49 -0.75
CA THR A 5 -6.87 6.80 -1.24
C THR A 5 -8.04 7.68 -1.66
N LEU A 6 -8.98 7.12 -2.42
CA LEU A 6 -10.20 7.81 -2.85
C LEU A 6 -11.06 8.24 -1.67
N ARG A 7 -11.25 7.35 -0.68
CA ARG A 7 -11.98 7.68 0.55
C ARG A 7 -11.28 8.81 1.31
N PHE A 8 -9.97 8.74 1.48
CA PHE A 8 -9.19 9.77 2.15
C PHE A 8 -9.37 11.14 1.49
N PHE A 9 -9.18 11.24 0.18
CA PHE A 9 -9.32 12.53 -0.51
C PHE A 9 -10.75 13.07 -0.44
N ARG A 10 -11.78 12.22 -0.58
CA ARG A 10 -13.18 12.65 -0.42
C ARG A 10 -13.45 13.18 1.00
N GLU A 11 -12.95 12.52 2.04
CA GLU A 11 -13.09 12.97 3.43
C GLU A 11 -12.35 14.29 3.69
N VAL A 12 -11.12 14.43 3.18
CA VAL A 12 -10.33 15.65 3.31
C VAL A 12 -10.97 16.81 2.55
N PHE A 13 -11.37 16.60 1.30
CA PHE A 13 -11.96 17.66 0.48
C PHE A 13 -13.32 18.12 1.04
N ALA A 14 -14.14 17.21 1.56
CA ALA A 14 -15.41 17.57 2.19
C ALA A 14 -15.26 18.53 3.38
N ILE A 15 -14.13 18.50 4.08
CA ILE A 15 -13.87 19.34 5.27
C ILE A 15 -13.05 20.59 4.91
N TYR A 16 -12.06 20.45 4.02
CA TYR A 16 -11.00 21.44 3.83
C TYR A 16 -10.98 22.10 2.45
N ALA A 17 -11.76 21.62 1.47
CA ALA A 17 -11.76 22.22 0.15
C ALA A 17 -12.45 23.60 0.17
N VAL A 18 -11.75 24.60 -0.37
CA VAL A 18 -12.27 25.95 -0.57
C VAL A 18 -12.94 26.13 -1.95
N GLN A 19 -12.88 25.09 -2.79
CA GLN A 19 -13.51 25.02 -4.11
C GLN A 19 -14.27 23.70 -4.25
N THR A 20 -15.26 23.65 -5.14
CA THR A 20 -15.88 22.39 -5.56
C THR A 20 -14.89 21.57 -6.36
N TRP A 21 -15.01 20.25 -6.31
CA TRP A 21 -14.19 19.33 -7.11
C TRP A 21 -15.08 18.44 -7.99
N ASP A 22 -14.51 17.97 -9.09
CA ASP A 22 -15.07 16.90 -9.89
C ASP A 22 -14.52 15.56 -9.39
N ASP A 23 -15.41 14.60 -9.12
CA ASP A 23 -15.02 13.33 -8.52
C ASP A 23 -14.36 12.38 -9.52
N ASP A 24 -14.69 12.48 -10.81
CA ASP A 24 -14.05 11.70 -11.86
C ASP A 24 -12.63 12.22 -12.12
N GLU A 25 -12.41 13.54 -12.12
CA GLU A 25 -11.07 14.14 -12.17
C GLU A 25 -10.22 13.72 -10.95
N LEU A 26 -10.79 13.70 -9.75
CA LEU A 26 -10.09 13.21 -8.56
C LEU A 26 -9.67 11.74 -8.72
N GLN A 27 -10.59 10.89 -9.17
CA GLN A 27 -10.33 9.47 -9.39
C GLN A 27 -9.23 9.25 -10.43
N GLN A 28 -9.30 9.94 -11.58
CA GLN A 28 -8.28 9.87 -12.63
C GLN A 28 -6.93 10.37 -12.10
N GLY A 29 -6.91 11.49 -11.38
CA GLY A 29 -5.71 12.01 -10.75
C GLY A 29 -5.06 11.01 -9.80
N ILE A 30 -5.84 10.26 -9.00
CA ILE A 30 -5.29 9.20 -8.14
C ILE A 30 -4.64 8.09 -8.97
N LEU A 31 -5.30 7.64 -10.04
CA LEU A 31 -4.80 6.58 -10.94
C LEU A 31 -3.46 6.99 -11.56
N ASP A 32 -3.41 8.19 -12.12
CA ASP A 32 -2.24 8.71 -12.84
C ASP A 32 -1.06 8.97 -11.89
N ASN A 33 -1.32 9.60 -10.73
CA ASN A 33 -0.27 9.89 -9.74
C ASN A 33 0.40 8.61 -9.22
N VAL A 34 -0.38 7.58 -8.89
CA VAL A 34 0.18 6.30 -8.42
C VAL A 34 0.97 5.62 -9.53
N ARG A 35 0.46 5.64 -10.76
CA ARG A 35 1.16 5.08 -11.92
C ARG A 35 2.52 5.76 -12.12
N GLU A 36 2.55 7.09 -12.20
CA GLU A 36 3.78 7.86 -12.37
C GLU A 36 4.77 7.60 -11.22
N MET A 37 4.27 7.58 -9.98
CA MET A 37 5.08 7.25 -8.80
C MET A 37 5.74 5.87 -8.95
N TYR A 38 4.99 4.84 -9.34
CA TYR A 38 5.53 3.48 -9.49
C TYR A 38 6.47 3.35 -10.68
N GLU A 39 6.15 3.96 -11.81
CA GLU A 39 7.04 4.00 -12.98
C GLU A 39 8.38 4.63 -12.60
N ARG A 40 8.35 5.80 -11.95
CA ARG A 40 9.55 6.50 -11.50
C ARG A 40 10.32 5.74 -10.43
N PHE A 41 9.61 5.14 -9.47
CA PHE A 41 10.21 4.29 -8.45
C PHE A 41 10.91 3.09 -9.10
N ASN A 42 10.28 2.41 -10.06
CA ASN A 42 10.86 1.25 -10.73
C ASN A 42 12.10 1.60 -11.58
N GLU A 43 12.09 2.75 -12.24
CA GLU A 43 13.27 3.27 -12.95
C GLU A 43 14.44 3.48 -12.00
N THR A 44 14.20 4.18 -10.89
CA THR A 44 15.23 4.59 -9.94
C THR A 44 15.65 3.47 -8.99
N ARG A 45 14.77 2.51 -8.70
CA ARG A 45 15.06 1.33 -7.87
C ARG A 45 16.22 0.50 -8.40
N LYS A 46 16.45 0.51 -9.72
CA LYS A 46 17.60 -0.16 -10.37
C LYS A 46 18.95 0.40 -9.91
N LEU A 47 18.96 1.62 -9.36
CA LEU A 47 20.15 2.28 -8.82
C LEU A 47 20.42 1.89 -7.35
N ILE A 48 19.47 1.22 -6.68
CA ILE A 48 19.58 0.83 -5.28
C ILE A 48 20.12 -0.60 -5.21
N PRO A 49 21.19 -0.86 -4.44
CA PRO A 49 21.65 -2.21 -4.17
C PRO A 49 20.55 -3.09 -3.55
N LYS A 50 20.49 -4.37 -3.94
CA LYS A 50 19.40 -5.28 -3.51
C LYS A 50 19.34 -5.49 -1.99
N ASP A 51 20.46 -5.37 -1.30
CA ASP A 51 20.63 -5.42 0.16
C ASP A 51 20.24 -4.12 0.88
N ARG A 52 19.80 -3.09 0.13
CA ARG A 52 19.40 -1.78 0.67
C ARG A 52 17.92 -1.47 0.46
N ILE A 53 17.15 -2.44 -0.01
CA ILE A 53 15.71 -2.34 -0.18
C ILE A 53 15.04 -3.69 0.01
N ILE A 54 13.91 -3.71 0.69
CA ILE A 54 13.11 -4.92 0.94
C ILE A 54 11.65 -4.65 0.58
N ASP A 55 11.01 -5.62 -0.08
CA ASP A 55 9.57 -5.63 -0.30
C ASP A 55 8.87 -6.50 0.74
N ILE A 56 7.81 -5.97 1.33
CA ILE A 56 6.99 -6.64 2.34
C ILE A 56 5.53 -6.47 1.96
N LYS A 57 4.84 -7.60 1.83
CA LYS A 57 3.39 -7.59 1.65
C LYS A 57 2.73 -7.17 2.96
N TYR A 58 1.81 -6.23 2.88
CA TYR A 58 1.07 -5.75 4.04
C TYR A 58 0.38 -6.91 4.77
N GLU A 59 -0.22 -7.84 4.03
CA GLU A 59 -0.93 -9.00 4.55
C GLU A 59 -0.02 -9.94 5.35
N ASP A 60 1.22 -10.14 4.89
CA ASP A 60 2.22 -10.94 5.59
C ASP A 60 2.71 -10.22 6.85
N PHE A 61 2.87 -8.90 6.79
CA PHE A 61 3.29 -8.09 7.93
C PHE A 61 2.27 -8.09 9.06
N ILE A 62 0.99 -7.87 8.77
CA ILE A 62 -0.04 -7.85 9.82
C ILE A 62 -0.27 -9.24 10.43
N LYS A 63 -0.02 -10.31 9.67
CA LYS A 63 -0.18 -11.69 10.13
C LYS A 63 0.91 -12.12 11.09
N ASP A 64 2.15 -11.73 10.84
CA ASP A 64 3.30 -12.03 11.71
C ASP A 64 4.32 -10.87 11.76
N PRO A 65 3.98 -9.78 12.49
CA PRO A 65 4.77 -8.55 12.46
C PRO A 65 6.18 -8.75 13.02
N LEU A 66 6.34 -9.56 14.07
CA LEU A 66 7.64 -9.75 14.72
C LEU A 66 8.62 -10.51 13.80
N THR A 67 8.13 -11.53 13.08
CA THR A 67 8.95 -12.24 12.10
C THR A 67 9.31 -11.32 10.93
N GLN A 68 8.37 -10.53 10.41
CA GLN A 68 8.69 -9.57 9.34
C GLN A 68 9.68 -8.49 9.82
N LEU A 69 9.57 -7.98 11.05
CA LEU A 69 10.53 -7.04 11.63
C LEU A 69 11.93 -7.66 11.72
N LYS A 70 12.04 -8.91 12.18
CA LYS A 70 13.32 -9.61 12.20
C LYS A 70 13.93 -9.75 10.80
N ARG A 71 13.08 -10.08 9.81
CA ARG A 71 13.47 -10.18 8.41
C ARG A 71 13.99 -8.83 7.87
N ILE A 72 13.32 -7.72 8.17
CA ILE A 72 13.77 -6.36 7.82
C ILE A 72 15.19 -6.12 8.36
N TYR A 73 15.40 -6.35 9.66
CA TYR A 73 16.69 -6.11 10.29
C TYR A 73 17.79 -6.97 9.65
N THR A 74 17.48 -8.24 9.36
CA THR A 74 18.44 -9.17 8.76
C THR A 74 18.78 -8.81 7.31
N GLU A 75 17.78 -8.55 6.47
CA GLU A 75 18.01 -8.29 5.03
C GLU A 75 18.64 -6.92 4.76
N LEU A 76 18.37 -5.94 5.62
CA LEU A 76 18.95 -4.59 5.51
C LEU A 76 20.25 -4.40 6.30
N ASP A 77 20.74 -5.46 6.96
CA ASP A 77 21.94 -5.42 7.82
C ASP A 77 21.85 -4.32 8.89
N ILE A 78 20.72 -4.29 9.60
CA ILE A 78 20.45 -3.36 10.69
C ILE A 78 20.69 -4.07 12.02
N ASP A 79 21.61 -3.54 12.82
CA ASP A 79 21.87 -4.01 14.18
C ASP A 79 20.75 -3.61 15.15
N GLY A 80 20.71 -4.25 16.33
CA GLY A 80 19.85 -3.81 17.43
C GLY A 80 18.49 -4.49 17.52
N PHE A 81 18.24 -5.57 16.76
CA PHE A 81 16.94 -6.26 16.78
C PHE A 81 16.63 -6.85 18.16
N ASP A 82 17.60 -7.50 18.79
CA ASP A 82 17.39 -8.20 20.07
C ASP A 82 17.09 -7.22 21.20
N GLU A 83 17.74 -6.05 21.19
CA GLU A 83 17.49 -4.95 22.11
C GLU A 83 16.10 -4.32 21.89
N ALA A 84 15.68 -4.17 20.62
CA ALA A 84 14.38 -3.59 20.27
C ALA A 84 13.21 -4.57 20.40
N LYS A 85 13.48 -5.89 20.41
CA LYS A 85 12.49 -6.97 20.35
C LYS A 85 11.38 -6.82 21.38
N ASP A 86 11.73 -6.55 22.63
CA ASP A 86 10.76 -6.43 23.71
C ASP A 86 9.84 -5.21 23.54
N ALA A 87 10.37 -4.11 22.97
CA ALA A 87 9.56 -2.93 22.64
C ALA A 87 8.59 -3.24 21.50
N PHE A 88 9.04 -3.96 20.46
CA PHE A 88 8.17 -4.41 19.38
C PHE A 88 7.06 -5.33 19.89
N VAL A 89 7.38 -6.32 20.73
CA VAL A 89 6.38 -7.23 21.31
C VAL A 89 5.34 -6.47 22.12
N ARG A 90 5.76 -5.50 22.95
CA ARG A 90 4.82 -4.65 23.70
C ARG A 90 3.92 -3.83 22.77
N TYR A 91 4.48 -3.25 21.71
CA TYR A 91 3.70 -2.46 20.77
C TYR A 91 2.72 -3.32 19.97
N ILE A 92 3.14 -4.47 19.45
CA ILE A 92 2.28 -5.42 18.73
C ILE A 92 1.09 -5.82 19.61
N LYS A 93 1.32 -6.15 20.89
CA LYS A 93 0.25 -6.46 21.85
C LYS A 93 -0.72 -5.28 22.04
N SER A 94 -0.21 -4.06 22.08
CA SER A 94 -1.06 -2.86 22.20
C SER A 94 -1.99 -2.64 20.99
N GLN A 95 -1.69 -3.25 19.84
CA GLN A 95 -2.44 -3.13 18.60
C GLN A 95 -3.44 -4.29 18.39
N GLU A 96 -3.57 -5.25 19.30
CA GLU A 96 -4.43 -6.44 19.13
C GLU A 96 -5.91 -6.11 18.88
N THR A 97 -6.38 -4.96 19.36
CA THR A 97 -7.77 -4.51 19.18
C THR A 97 -7.99 -3.72 17.89
N TYR A 98 -6.91 -3.36 17.18
CA TYR A 98 -6.99 -2.61 15.94
C TYR A 98 -7.59 -3.48 14.83
N LYS A 99 -8.58 -2.93 14.12
CA LYS A 99 -9.18 -3.57 12.95
C LYS A 99 -8.91 -2.71 11.73
N PRO A 100 -8.27 -3.25 10.68
CA PRO A 100 -8.09 -2.52 9.44
C PRO A 100 -9.45 -2.22 8.80
N ASN A 101 -9.52 -1.10 8.07
CA ASN A 101 -10.71 -0.75 7.31
C ASN A 101 -10.97 -1.81 6.23
N VAL A 102 -12.21 -2.29 6.16
CA VAL A 102 -12.67 -3.12 5.05
C VAL A 102 -13.20 -2.18 3.97
N HIS A 103 -12.63 -2.26 2.78
CA HIS A 103 -13.07 -1.47 1.63
C HIS A 103 -13.91 -2.36 0.72
N GLU A 104 -15.09 -1.86 0.34
CA GLU A 104 -15.86 -2.47 -0.74
C GLU A 104 -15.18 -2.16 -2.08
N ILE A 105 -14.88 -3.22 -2.83
CA ILE A 105 -14.24 -3.13 -4.15
C ILE A 105 -15.33 -3.40 -5.18
N SER A 106 -15.83 -2.34 -5.82
CA SER A 106 -16.82 -2.44 -6.89
C SER A 106 -16.19 -2.89 -8.21
N ASP A 107 -17.01 -3.41 -9.13
CA ASP A 107 -16.58 -3.79 -10.48
C ASP A 107 -15.93 -2.60 -11.23
N ASP A 108 -16.40 -1.38 -10.99
CA ASP A 108 -15.81 -0.17 -11.56
C ASP A 108 -14.37 0.08 -11.07
N ILE A 109 -14.14 -0.09 -9.75
CA ILE A 109 -12.81 0.01 -9.16
C ILE A 109 -11.89 -1.06 -9.74
N ILE A 110 -12.39 -2.30 -9.87
CA ILE A 110 -11.61 -3.41 -10.45
C ILE A 110 -11.19 -3.05 -11.88
N ARG A 111 -12.10 -2.55 -12.73
CA ARG A 111 -11.78 -2.14 -14.10
C ARG A 111 -10.71 -1.04 -14.13
N LYS A 112 -10.92 0.05 -13.38
CA LYS A 112 -9.97 1.18 -13.31
C LYS A 112 -8.57 0.74 -12.88
N VAL A 113 -8.48 -0.04 -11.80
CA VAL A 113 -7.20 -0.54 -11.27
C VAL A 113 -6.55 -1.52 -12.25
N ASN A 114 -7.31 -2.42 -12.86
CA ASN A 114 -6.79 -3.36 -13.86
C ASN A 114 -6.32 -2.69 -15.14
N GLU A 115 -6.91 -1.57 -15.52
CA GLU A 115 -6.48 -0.81 -16.71
C GLU A 115 -5.19 -0.01 -16.44
N HIS A 116 -5.09 0.60 -15.26
CA HIS A 116 -4.01 1.55 -14.96
C HIS A 116 -2.82 0.91 -14.24
N TRP A 117 -3.06 -0.09 -13.38
CA TRP A 117 -2.10 -0.57 -12.37
C TRP A 117 -1.80 -2.08 -12.47
N ASP A 118 -2.18 -2.76 -13.55
CA ASP A 118 -1.94 -4.20 -13.69
C ASP A 118 -0.45 -4.57 -13.59
N PHE A 119 0.43 -3.72 -14.12
CA PHE A 119 1.88 -3.90 -14.01
C PHE A 119 2.38 -3.92 -12.56
N ILE A 120 1.76 -3.11 -11.67
CA ILE A 120 2.10 -3.06 -10.24
C ILE A 120 1.70 -4.39 -9.60
N ARG A 121 0.50 -4.88 -9.91
CA ARG A 121 0.01 -6.17 -9.43
C ARG A 121 0.95 -7.31 -9.85
N GLU A 122 1.33 -7.36 -11.13
CA GLU A 122 2.23 -8.38 -11.66
C GLU A 122 3.59 -8.36 -10.98
N GLN A 123 4.19 -7.18 -10.85
CA GLN A 123 5.48 -6.98 -10.20
C GLN A 123 5.50 -7.52 -8.77
N HIS A 124 4.41 -7.36 -8.03
CA HIS A 124 4.30 -7.76 -6.62
C HIS A 124 3.63 -9.13 -6.41
N GLY A 125 3.28 -9.83 -7.49
CA GLY A 125 2.69 -11.17 -7.45
C GLY A 125 1.34 -11.21 -6.74
N TYR A 126 0.48 -10.23 -7.01
CA TYR A 126 -0.91 -10.23 -6.56
C TYR A 126 -1.82 -10.85 -7.63
N GLU A 127 -2.90 -11.50 -7.20
CA GLU A 127 -3.91 -12.06 -8.10
C GLU A 127 -4.73 -10.94 -8.75
N ARG A 128 -5.08 -11.15 -10.02
CA ARG A 128 -5.94 -10.20 -10.75
C ARG A 128 -7.39 -10.46 -10.36
N LEU A 129 -8.08 -9.41 -9.94
CA LEU A 129 -9.52 -9.48 -9.69
C LEU A 129 -10.25 -9.24 -11.02
N GLU A 130 -11.34 -9.98 -11.25
CA GLU A 130 -12.17 -9.80 -12.44
C GLU A 130 -13.52 -9.19 -12.06
N PRO A 131 -14.01 -8.17 -12.80
CA PRO A 131 -15.31 -7.57 -12.54
C PRO A 131 -16.42 -8.58 -12.84
N LYS A 132 -17.43 -8.64 -11.96
CA LYS A 132 -18.53 -9.61 -12.08
C LYS A 132 -19.53 -9.22 -13.17
N ASN A 133 -19.67 -7.93 -13.46
CA ASN A 133 -20.53 -7.40 -14.52
C ASN A 133 -19.72 -6.61 -15.56
N LYS A 134 -20.04 -6.80 -16.84
CA LYS A 134 -19.44 -6.08 -17.97
C LYS A 134 -19.87 -4.62 -17.98
#